data_AF-A0AAT9J2H2-F1
#
_entry.id   AF-A0AAT9J2H2-F1
#
_cell.length_a   1.000
_cell.length_b   1.000
_cell.length_c   1.000
_cell.angle_alpha   90.00
_cell.angle_beta   90.00
_cell.angle_gamma   90.00
#
_symmetry.space_group_name_H-M   'P 1'
#
loop_
_entity.id
_entity.type
_entity.pdbx_description
1 polymer ?
#
loop_
_entity_poly.entity_id
_entity_poly.type
_entity_poly.pdbx_seq_one_letter_code
_entity_poly.pdbx_strand_id
1 'polypeptide(L)'
;MTEQCLLNHDRNPDLNREQIEENLRNYLGCDTVIWLEHGVYLDETKGHTDNFCRFVAPGEVILTWTDDQNDPQYPISTAALMRLNVAADAHGRKLTVHKLYQPSPVLISAAEAAGVDQVEGTLPRTEGDRLAASYVNFYIANGVIVMPAFDDPMDLPAQQSLAKLFPSRKIIAVPGREILLGGGNVHCITQQQPLALPASLRSVA
;
A
#
# COMPACT_ATOMS: atom_id res chain seq x y z
N MET A 1 1.17 -0.32 10.06
CA MET A 1 1.97 -1.50 9.67
C MET A 1 1.07 -2.72 9.58
N THR A 2 1.49 -3.77 8.88
CA THR A 2 0.78 -5.06 8.87
C THR A 2 1.49 -6.07 9.76
N GLU A 3 0.73 -6.88 10.49
CA GLU A 3 1.23 -7.98 11.31
C GLU A 3 1.76 -9.09 10.40
N GLN A 4 1.02 -9.43 9.35
CA GLN A 4 1.40 -10.42 8.33
C GLN A 4 2.82 -10.22 7.76
N CYS A 5 3.27 -8.96 7.64
CA CYS A 5 4.61 -8.65 7.17
C CYS A 5 5.61 -8.61 8.32
N LEU A 6 5.47 -7.67 9.27
CA LEU A 6 6.57 -7.39 10.20
C LEU A 6 6.76 -8.47 11.27
N LEU A 7 5.70 -9.22 11.60
CA LEU A 7 5.76 -10.36 12.53
C LEU A 7 5.98 -11.69 11.80
N ASN A 8 6.22 -11.65 10.48
CA ASN A 8 6.55 -12.84 9.73
C ASN A 8 7.90 -13.42 10.18
N HIS A 9 7.95 -14.75 10.32
CA HIS A 9 9.17 -15.47 10.68
C HIS A 9 10.33 -15.21 9.71
N ASP A 10 10.04 -14.97 8.42
CA ASP A 10 11.03 -14.69 7.38
C ASP A 10 11.54 -13.23 7.41
N ARG A 11 11.18 -12.43 8.43
CA ARG A 11 11.71 -11.08 8.65
C ARG A 11 12.66 -11.08 9.83
N ASN A 12 12.13 -10.85 11.03
CA ASN A 12 12.92 -10.74 12.26
C ASN A 12 12.40 -11.78 13.26
N PRO A 13 12.73 -13.08 13.08
CA PRO A 13 12.14 -14.16 13.86
C PRO A 13 12.45 -14.07 15.36
N ASP A 14 13.53 -13.37 15.72
CA ASP A 14 13.99 -13.20 17.09
C ASP A 14 13.37 -11.97 17.81
N LEU A 15 12.58 -11.16 17.10
CA LEU A 15 11.95 -9.96 17.66
C LEU A 15 10.45 -10.18 17.87
N ASN A 16 9.97 -9.80 19.06
CA ASN A 16 8.54 -9.69 19.32
C ASN A 16 7.99 -8.34 18.82
N ARG A 17 6.67 -8.18 18.93
CA ARG A 17 5.96 -6.97 18.48
C ARG A 17 6.48 -5.72 19.17
N GLU A 18 6.67 -5.75 20.47
CA GLU A 18 7.08 -4.61 21.29
C GLU A 18 8.48 -4.11 20.89
N GLN A 19 9.41 -5.03 20.62
CA GLN A 19 10.76 -4.73 20.15
C GLN A 19 10.75 -4.15 18.72
N ILE A 20 9.88 -4.68 17.84
CA ILE A 20 9.69 -4.11 16.51
C ILE A 20 9.13 -2.70 16.61
N GLU A 21 8.13 -2.46 17.48
CA GLU A 21 7.62 -1.13 17.72
C GLU A 21 8.70 -0.19 18.25
N GLU A 22 9.50 -0.61 19.23
CA GLU A 22 10.61 0.19 19.75
C GLU A 22 11.59 0.61 18.65
N ASN A 23 11.96 -0.32 17.76
CA ASN A 23 12.77 0.02 16.59
C ASN A 23 12.07 1.04 15.68
N LEU A 24 10.78 0.87 15.40
CA LEU A 24 10.04 1.85 14.59
C LEU A 24 10.03 3.23 15.25
N ARG A 25 9.83 3.32 16.58
CA ARG A 25 9.89 4.60 17.31
C ARG A 25 11.26 5.24 17.20
N ASN A 26 12.31 4.45 17.44
CA ASN A 26 13.69 4.95 17.47
C ASN A 26 14.17 5.44 16.09
N TYR A 27 13.83 4.73 15.01
CA TYR A 27 14.33 5.03 13.67
C TYR A 27 13.41 5.94 12.85
N LEU A 28 12.09 5.90 13.08
CA LEU A 28 11.12 6.72 12.33
C LEU A 28 10.61 7.93 13.13
N GLY A 29 10.91 8.02 14.43
CA GLY A 29 10.46 9.11 15.30
C GLY A 29 8.94 9.13 15.51
N CYS A 30 8.28 7.97 15.46
CA CYS A 30 6.84 7.86 15.70
C CYS A 30 6.54 7.42 17.16
N ASP A 31 5.43 7.88 17.73
CA ASP A 31 5.03 7.44 19.09
C ASP A 31 4.04 6.26 19.07
N THR A 32 3.23 6.16 18.01
CA THR A 32 2.12 5.21 17.90
C THR A 32 2.22 4.39 16.63
N VAL A 33 2.07 3.07 16.75
CA VAL A 33 2.00 2.13 15.63
C VAL A 33 0.60 1.53 15.56
N ILE A 34 -0.07 1.72 14.42
CA ILE A 34 -1.36 1.08 14.15
C ILE A 34 -1.10 -0.20 13.37
N TRP A 35 -1.48 -1.33 13.94
CA TRP A 35 -1.35 -2.66 13.37
C TRP A 35 -2.63 -3.10 12.66
N LEU A 36 -2.50 -3.41 11.39
CA LEU A 36 -3.49 -4.12 10.57
C LEU A 36 -3.08 -5.59 10.51
N GLU A 37 -4.02 -6.51 10.54
CA GLU A 37 -3.70 -7.94 10.61
C GLU A 37 -3.02 -8.45 9.33
N HIS A 38 -3.60 -8.11 8.17
CA HIS A 38 -3.17 -8.58 6.85
C HIS A 38 -3.01 -7.40 5.86
N GLY A 39 -2.28 -7.64 4.77
CA GLY A 39 -2.20 -6.74 3.61
C GLY A 39 -3.06 -7.24 2.44
N VAL A 40 -2.77 -6.80 1.22
CA VAL A 40 -3.53 -7.24 0.03
C VAL A 40 -3.46 -8.76 -0.15
N TYR A 41 -4.56 -9.37 -0.56
CA TYR A 41 -4.63 -10.82 -0.84
C TYR A 41 -3.59 -11.23 -1.90
N LEU A 42 -2.85 -12.31 -1.61
CA LEU A 42 -1.73 -12.81 -2.43
C LEU A 42 -0.59 -11.81 -2.66
N ASP A 43 -0.42 -10.83 -1.78
CA ASP A 43 0.75 -9.96 -1.80
C ASP A 43 2.02 -10.75 -1.42
N GLU A 44 2.92 -10.88 -2.39
CA GLU A 44 4.19 -11.61 -2.32
C GLU A 44 5.14 -11.04 -1.26
N THR A 45 4.98 -9.77 -0.91
CA THR A 45 5.75 -9.09 0.14
C THR A 45 5.30 -9.46 1.56
N LYS A 46 4.39 -10.43 1.68
CA LYS A 46 3.70 -10.81 2.91
C LYS A 46 2.79 -9.68 3.43
N GLY A 47 2.11 -9.01 2.51
CA GLY A 47 1.12 -7.99 2.81
C GLY A 47 1.71 -6.66 3.25
N HIS A 48 2.60 -6.07 2.44
CA HIS A 48 3.10 -4.73 2.70
C HIS A 48 1.94 -3.71 2.80
N THR A 49 2.09 -2.77 3.73
CA THR A 49 1.06 -1.73 3.92
C THR A 49 0.92 -0.79 2.74
N ASP A 50 1.98 -0.57 1.95
CA ASP A 50 1.96 0.41 0.87
C ASP A 50 1.04 0.03 -0.28
N ASN A 51 0.78 -1.26 -0.47
CA ASN A 51 -0.20 -1.76 -1.42
C ASN A 51 -1.62 -1.79 -0.84
N PHE A 52 -1.76 -1.65 0.49
CA PHE A 52 -3.03 -1.85 1.21
C PHE A 52 -3.62 -0.57 1.81
N CYS A 53 -2.88 0.14 2.66
CA CYS A 53 -3.35 1.29 3.43
C CYS A 53 -2.25 2.34 3.65
N ARG A 54 -2.51 3.60 3.31
CA ARG A 54 -1.53 4.70 3.40
C ARG A 54 -2.12 5.98 3.96
N PHE A 55 -1.30 6.83 4.56
CA PHE A 55 -1.73 8.18 4.95
C PHE A 55 -1.87 9.08 3.72
N VAL A 56 -2.95 9.86 3.66
CA VAL A 56 -3.16 10.92 2.66
C VAL A 56 -3.03 12.32 3.26
N ALA A 57 -3.29 12.43 4.57
CA ALA A 57 -3.07 13.60 5.41
C ALA A 57 -2.96 13.15 6.88
N PRO A 58 -2.48 14.01 7.81
CA PRO A 58 -2.52 13.71 9.24
C PRO A 58 -3.95 13.40 9.70
N GLY A 59 -4.18 12.22 10.29
CA GLY A 59 -5.51 11.76 10.70
C GLY A 59 -6.38 11.20 9.56
N GLU A 60 -5.85 11.08 8.33
CA GLU A 60 -6.60 10.58 7.18
C GLU A 60 -5.81 9.49 6.44
N VAL A 61 -6.45 8.36 6.20
CA VAL A 61 -5.87 7.21 5.50
C VAL A 61 -6.71 6.81 4.31
N ILE A 62 -6.06 6.23 3.30
CA ILE A 62 -6.69 5.57 2.17
C ILE A 62 -6.49 4.06 2.26
N LEU A 63 -7.53 3.29 1.98
CA LEU A 63 -7.56 1.83 2.14
C LEU A 63 -8.04 1.16 0.84
N THR A 64 -7.31 0.14 0.39
CA THR A 64 -7.71 -0.72 -0.73
C THR A 64 -9.01 -1.42 -0.38
N TRP A 65 -9.99 -1.31 -1.27
CA TRP A 65 -11.36 -1.72 -0.96
C TRP A 65 -12.00 -2.48 -2.13
N THR A 66 -12.94 -3.35 -1.79
CA THR A 66 -13.90 -3.96 -2.71
C THR A 66 -15.23 -4.10 -1.97
N ASP A 67 -16.36 -3.98 -2.68
CA ASP A 67 -17.69 -4.31 -2.13
C ASP A 67 -18.12 -5.74 -2.48
N ASP A 68 -17.35 -6.46 -3.31
CA ASP A 68 -17.62 -7.85 -3.66
C ASP A 68 -17.27 -8.78 -2.49
N GLN A 69 -18.30 -9.27 -1.80
CA GLN A 69 -18.14 -10.15 -0.64
C GLN A 69 -17.58 -11.54 -0.98
N ASN A 70 -17.57 -11.92 -2.25
CA ASN A 70 -16.96 -13.18 -2.70
C ASN A 70 -15.47 -13.01 -3.00
N ASP A 71 -14.97 -11.78 -3.13
CA ASP A 71 -13.55 -11.54 -3.31
C ASP A 71 -12.81 -11.75 -1.97
N PRO A 72 -11.71 -12.53 -1.95
CA PRO A 72 -10.95 -12.78 -0.73
C PRO A 72 -10.34 -11.52 -0.09
N GLN A 73 -10.24 -10.42 -0.82
CA GLN A 73 -9.84 -9.12 -0.26
C GLN A 73 -10.91 -8.52 0.64
N TYR A 74 -12.20 -8.80 0.41
CA TYR A 74 -13.31 -8.20 1.18
C TYR A 74 -13.20 -8.40 2.70
N PRO A 75 -13.02 -9.63 3.23
CA PRO A 75 -12.86 -9.82 4.67
C PRO A 75 -11.61 -9.12 5.23
N ILE A 76 -10.51 -9.09 4.47
CA ILE A 76 -9.26 -8.42 4.87
C ILE A 76 -9.47 -6.91 4.98
N SER A 77 -10.03 -6.28 3.94
CA SER A 77 -10.31 -4.84 3.93
C SER A 77 -11.33 -4.47 5.01
N THR A 78 -12.33 -5.31 5.25
CA THR A 78 -13.34 -5.10 6.31
C THR A 78 -12.70 -5.11 7.70
N ALA A 79 -11.84 -6.10 8.00
CA ALA A 79 -11.13 -6.16 9.28
C ALA A 79 -10.23 -4.94 9.50
N ALA A 80 -9.50 -4.51 8.45
CA ALA A 80 -8.70 -3.30 8.49
C ALA A 80 -9.54 -2.04 8.74
N LEU A 81 -10.69 -1.91 8.06
CA LEU A 81 -11.61 -0.79 8.27
C LEU A 81 -12.13 -0.74 9.72
N MET A 82 -12.52 -1.89 10.29
CA MET A 82 -12.95 -1.96 11.69
C MET A 82 -11.84 -1.51 12.65
N ARG A 83 -10.61 -1.97 12.42
CA ARG A 83 -9.43 -1.59 13.21
C ARG A 83 -9.14 -0.09 13.10
N LEU A 84 -9.16 0.46 11.90
CA LEU A 84 -8.89 1.88 11.64
C LEU A 84 -9.97 2.80 12.26
N ASN A 85 -11.24 2.39 12.23
CA ASN A 85 -12.37 3.17 12.78
C ASN A 85 -12.30 3.36 14.30
N VAL A 86 -11.66 2.44 15.03
CA VAL A 86 -11.46 2.54 16.48
C VAL A 86 -10.08 3.04 16.87
N ALA A 87 -9.17 3.19 15.90
CA ALA A 87 -7.83 3.69 16.13
C ALA A 87 -7.81 5.21 16.27
N ALA A 88 -6.82 5.70 17.01
CA ALA A 88 -6.42 7.08 17.02
C ALA A 88 -4.95 7.17 16.60
N ASP A 89 -4.57 8.27 15.96
CA ASP A 89 -3.16 8.54 15.71
C ASP A 89 -2.43 9.03 16.98
N ALA A 90 -1.12 9.28 16.86
CA ALA A 90 -0.28 9.70 17.98
C ALA A 90 -0.74 10.99 18.68
N HIS A 91 -1.57 11.81 18.03
CA HIS A 91 -2.11 13.06 18.58
C HIS A 91 -3.55 12.89 19.09
N GLY A 92 -4.04 11.64 19.20
CA GLY A 92 -5.39 11.33 19.66
C GLY A 92 -6.49 11.62 18.64
N ARG A 93 -6.15 11.92 17.37
CA ARG A 93 -7.16 12.16 16.34
C ARG A 93 -7.75 10.82 15.89
N LYS A 94 -9.08 10.75 15.78
CA LYS A 94 -9.74 9.64 15.09
C LYS A 94 -9.38 9.66 13.62
N LEU A 95 -9.19 8.50 13.03
CA LEU A 95 -8.87 8.37 11.62
C LEU A 95 -10.11 8.55 10.74
N THR A 96 -9.98 9.36 9.69
CA THR A 96 -10.88 9.33 8.54
C THR A 96 -10.36 8.30 7.54
N VAL A 97 -11.19 7.33 7.17
CA VAL A 97 -10.81 6.24 6.26
C VAL A 97 -11.48 6.44 4.90
N HIS A 98 -10.67 6.69 3.87
CA HIS A 98 -11.09 6.80 2.49
C HIS A 98 -10.95 5.46 1.79
N LYS A 99 -12.02 4.94 1.21
CA LYS A 99 -11.99 3.70 0.44
C LYS A 99 -11.52 3.98 -0.98
N LEU A 100 -10.51 3.24 -1.45
CA LEU A 100 -10.07 3.26 -2.84
C LEU A 100 -10.32 1.87 -3.44
N TYR A 101 -11.29 1.82 -4.34
CA TYR A 101 -11.75 0.58 -4.93
C TYR A 101 -10.70 -0.01 -5.86
N GLN A 102 -10.33 -1.27 -5.63
CA GLN A 102 -9.37 -2.02 -6.45
C GLN A 102 -9.92 -2.31 -7.87
N PRO A 103 -9.07 -2.62 -8.86
CA PRO A 103 -9.53 -3.10 -10.16
C PRO A 103 -10.20 -4.48 -10.05
N SER A 104 -10.80 -4.94 -11.14
CA SER A 104 -11.14 -6.37 -11.29
C SER A 104 -9.89 -7.23 -11.07
N PRO A 105 -10.00 -8.48 -10.58
CA PRO A 105 -8.83 -9.35 -10.40
C PRO A 105 -7.97 -9.42 -11.67
N VAL A 106 -6.71 -8.99 -11.54
CA VAL A 106 -5.75 -9.00 -12.65
C VAL A 106 -5.04 -10.34 -12.64
N LEU A 107 -5.14 -11.10 -13.74
CA LEU A 107 -4.53 -12.41 -13.89
C LEU A 107 -3.37 -12.36 -14.89
N ILE A 108 -2.36 -13.19 -14.67
CA ILE A 108 -1.27 -13.43 -15.62
C ILE A 108 -1.80 -14.23 -16.81
N SER A 109 -1.54 -13.77 -18.02
CA SER A 109 -1.86 -14.50 -19.26
C SER A 109 -0.77 -15.53 -19.62
N ALA A 110 -1.13 -16.50 -20.48
CA ALA A 110 -0.17 -17.47 -21.02
C ALA A 110 1.06 -16.80 -21.68
N ALA A 111 0.85 -15.72 -22.43
CA ALA A 111 1.92 -15.02 -23.12
C ALA A 111 2.89 -14.33 -22.15
N GLU A 112 2.37 -13.75 -21.08
CA GLU A 112 3.19 -13.10 -20.04
C GLU A 112 3.97 -14.13 -19.23
N ALA A 113 3.33 -15.25 -18.85
CA ALA A 113 4.01 -16.34 -18.15
C ALA A 113 5.13 -16.96 -19.00
N ALA A 114 4.90 -17.15 -20.31
CA ALA A 114 5.88 -17.72 -21.23
C ALA A 114 7.11 -16.82 -21.45
N GLY A 115 7.01 -15.53 -21.14
CA GLY A 115 8.11 -14.57 -21.27
C GLY A 115 9.06 -14.52 -20.07
N VAL A 116 8.81 -15.31 -19.01
CA VAL A 116 9.58 -15.28 -17.76
C VAL A 116 10.39 -16.56 -17.58
N ASP A 117 11.71 -16.42 -17.42
CA ASP A 117 12.60 -17.53 -17.12
C ASP A 117 12.28 -18.13 -15.74
N GLN A 118 12.06 -19.43 -15.68
CA GLN A 118 11.86 -20.14 -14.42
C GLN A 118 13.20 -20.55 -13.84
N VAL A 119 13.56 -19.95 -12.71
CA VAL A 119 14.82 -20.21 -12.01
C VAL A 119 14.53 -20.75 -10.61
N GLU A 120 15.21 -21.82 -10.22
CA GLU A 120 15.09 -22.39 -8.88
C GLU A 120 15.35 -21.33 -7.79
N GLY A 121 14.48 -21.28 -6.78
CA GLY A 121 14.54 -20.28 -5.71
C GLY A 121 13.85 -18.95 -6.03
N THR A 122 13.26 -18.78 -7.22
CA THR A 122 12.43 -17.62 -7.57
C THR A 122 10.93 -17.97 -7.49
N LEU A 123 10.08 -16.96 -7.33
CA LEU A 123 8.63 -17.16 -7.41
C LEU A 123 8.23 -17.31 -8.90
N PRO A 124 7.65 -18.45 -9.31
CA PRO A 124 7.25 -18.63 -10.70
C PRO A 124 6.09 -17.69 -11.08
N ARG A 125 6.01 -17.34 -12.36
CA ARG A 125 4.89 -16.62 -12.96
C ARG A 125 4.08 -17.60 -13.81
N THR A 126 2.92 -18.03 -13.32
CA THR A 126 2.08 -19.02 -13.99
C THR A 126 0.85 -18.35 -14.58
N GLU A 127 0.38 -18.84 -15.72
CA GLU A 127 -0.91 -18.44 -16.27
C GLU A 127 -2.03 -18.63 -15.23
N GLY A 128 -2.88 -17.62 -15.09
CA GLY A 128 -4.02 -17.64 -14.16
C GLY A 128 -3.69 -17.19 -12.75
N ASP A 129 -2.41 -16.98 -12.40
CA ASP A 129 -2.03 -16.40 -11.11
C ASP A 129 -2.64 -15.01 -10.96
N ARG A 130 -3.25 -14.75 -9.81
CA ARG A 130 -3.80 -13.44 -9.47
C ARG A 130 -2.70 -12.53 -8.95
N LEU A 131 -2.59 -11.36 -9.54
CA LEU A 131 -1.67 -10.30 -9.11
C LEU A 131 -2.31 -9.43 -8.03
N ALA A 132 -1.49 -8.92 -7.10
CA ALA A 132 -1.89 -8.03 -6.02
C ALA A 132 -2.11 -6.58 -6.50
N ALA A 133 -2.99 -6.39 -7.48
CA ALA A 133 -3.28 -5.08 -8.08
C ALA A 133 -4.00 -4.16 -7.10
N SER A 134 -3.43 -2.98 -6.80
CA SER A 134 -4.09 -1.92 -6.04
C SER A 134 -3.67 -0.54 -6.52
N TYR A 135 -4.65 0.37 -6.62
CA TYR A 135 -4.38 1.78 -6.89
C TYR A 135 -3.72 2.50 -5.72
N VAL A 136 -3.73 1.95 -4.50
CA VAL A 136 -3.10 2.55 -3.31
C VAL A 136 -1.56 2.64 -3.45
N ASN A 137 -0.98 1.81 -4.32
CA ASN A 137 0.45 1.80 -4.64
C ASN A 137 0.89 2.99 -5.53
N PHE A 138 0.32 4.18 -5.32
CA PHE A 138 0.69 5.42 -5.99
C PHE A 138 1.92 6.09 -5.35
N TYR A 139 2.59 6.99 -6.05
CA TYR A 139 3.66 7.83 -5.49
C TYR A 139 3.19 9.29 -5.30
N ILE A 140 3.53 9.88 -4.16
CA ILE A 140 3.25 11.30 -3.85
C ILE A 140 4.52 12.10 -4.13
N ALA A 141 4.51 12.89 -5.20
CA ALA A 141 5.56 13.85 -5.50
C ALA A 141 5.09 15.29 -5.23
N ASN A 142 6.02 16.24 -5.39
CA ASN A 142 5.71 17.67 -5.28
C ASN A 142 4.75 18.07 -6.42
N GLY A 143 3.53 18.46 -6.06
CA GLY A 143 2.50 18.91 -7.00
C GLY A 143 1.84 17.81 -7.84
N VAL A 144 2.19 16.53 -7.67
CA VAL A 144 1.67 15.43 -8.49
C VAL A 144 1.50 14.14 -7.68
N ILE A 145 0.47 13.37 -8.03
CA ILE A 145 0.31 11.97 -7.65
C ILE A 145 0.50 11.14 -8.92
N VAL A 146 1.39 10.15 -8.87
CA VAL A 146 1.57 9.17 -9.95
C VAL A 146 0.93 7.87 -9.50
N MET A 147 -0.17 7.46 -10.14
CA MET A 147 -0.91 6.25 -9.80
C MET A 147 -0.79 5.19 -10.91
N PRO A 148 -0.83 3.90 -10.58
CA PRO A 148 -0.98 2.87 -11.60
C PRO A 148 -2.36 2.92 -12.26
N ALA A 149 -2.41 2.57 -13.54
CA ALA A 149 -3.60 2.20 -14.29
C ALA A 149 -3.46 0.75 -14.79
N PHE A 150 -4.56 0.02 -14.83
CA PHE A 150 -4.58 -1.41 -15.13
C PHE A 150 -5.39 -1.76 -16.38
N ASP A 151 -5.78 -0.75 -17.17
CA ASP A 151 -6.73 -0.87 -18.29
C ASP A 151 -8.07 -1.44 -17.82
N ASP A 152 -8.49 -1.02 -16.62
CA ASP A 152 -9.71 -1.47 -15.93
C ASP A 152 -10.70 -0.31 -15.78
N PRO A 153 -12.02 -0.55 -15.82
CA PRO A 153 -13.02 0.50 -15.62
C PRO A 153 -12.88 1.30 -14.32
N MET A 154 -12.18 0.76 -13.31
CA MET A 154 -11.89 1.44 -12.05
C MET A 154 -10.73 2.45 -12.12
N ASP A 155 -9.97 2.50 -13.21
CA ASP A 155 -8.87 3.46 -13.38
C ASP A 155 -9.35 4.90 -13.19
N LEU A 156 -10.41 5.29 -13.92
CA LEU A 156 -10.96 6.65 -13.86
C LEU A 156 -11.62 6.97 -12.50
N PRO A 157 -12.48 6.11 -11.91
CA PRO A 157 -12.99 6.31 -10.55
C PRO A 157 -11.88 6.43 -9.49
N ALA A 158 -10.81 5.63 -9.59
CA ALA A 158 -9.68 5.71 -8.67
C ALA A 158 -8.94 7.05 -8.83
N GLN A 159 -8.70 7.47 -10.07
CA GLN A 159 -8.10 8.78 -10.38
C GLN A 159 -8.93 9.94 -9.82
N GLN A 160 -10.26 9.90 -9.98
CA GLN A 160 -11.17 10.92 -9.45
C GLN A 160 -11.19 10.95 -7.92
N SER A 161 -11.10 9.78 -7.29
CA SER A 161 -11.04 9.66 -5.83
C SER A 161 -9.74 10.29 -5.29
N LEU A 162 -8.60 9.99 -5.92
CA LEU A 162 -7.32 10.60 -5.57
C LEU A 162 -7.31 12.11 -5.84
N ALA A 163 -7.94 12.60 -6.92
CA ALA A 163 -8.04 14.03 -7.21
C ALA A 163 -8.80 14.80 -6.13
N LYS A 164 -9.84 14.19 -5.53
CA LYS A 164 -10.58 14.79 -4.41
C LYS A 164 -9.73 14.86 -3.14
N LEU A 165 -8.92 13.83 -2.87
CA LEU A 165 -8.08 13.76 -1.68
C LEU A 165 -6.82 14.63 -1.78
N PHE A 166 -6.36 14.90 -2.99
CA PHE A 166 -5.18 15.71 -3.25
C PHE A 166 -5.51 16.90 -4.17
N PRO A 167 -6.35 17.85 -3.74
CA PRO A 167 -6.88 18.91 -4.60
C PRO A 167 -5.80 19.86 -5.15
N SER A 168 -4.65 19.94 -4.47
CA SER A 168 -3.49 20.74 -4.91
C SER A 168 -2.49 19.98 -5.79
N ARG A 169 -2.78 18.72 -6.14
CA ARG A 169 -1.88 17.88 -6.93
C ARG A 169 -2.56 17.40 -8.21
N LYS A 170 -1.81 17.40 -9.31
CA LYS A 170 -2.24 16.75 -10.55
C LYS A 170 -2.19 15.23 -10.37
N ILE A 171 -3.20 14.50 -10.81
CA ILE A 171 -3.17 13.03 -10.82
C ILE A 171 -2.74 12.56 -12.21
N ILE A 172 -1.63 11.83 -12.29
CA ILE A 172 -1.11 11.21 -13.49
C ILE A 172 -1.25 9.70 -13.34
N ALA A 173 -2.07 9.09 -14.18
CA ALA A 173 -2.16 7.64 -14.29
C ALA A 173 -1.10 7.14 -15.29
N VAL A 174 -0.39 6.07 -14.94
CA VAL A 174 0.62 5.42 -15.78
C VAL A 174 0.33 3.93 -15.92
N PRO A 175 0.63 3.29 -17.07
CA PRO A 175 0.45 1.85 -17.23
C PRO A 175 1.20 1.08 -16.14
N GLY A 176 0.47 0.40 -15.27
CA GLY A 176 0.99 -0.30 -14.09
C GLY A 176 1.14 -1.80 -14.28
N ARG A 177 0.61 -2.38 -15.37
CA ARG A 177 0.56 -3.83 -15.61
C ARG A 177 1.94 -4.48 -15.63
N GLU A 178 2.89 -3.89 -16.35
CA GLU A 178 4.24 -4.45 -16.51
C GLU A 178 5.02 -4.49 -15.18
N ILE A 179 4.86 -3.47 -14.34
CA ILE A 179 5.48 -3.45 -13.00
C ILE A 179 4.79 -4.47 -12.08
N LEU A 180 3.46 -4.59 -12.21
CA LEU A 180 2.65 -5.51 -11.43
C LEU A 180 3.00 -6.98 -11.70
N LEU A 181 3.31 -7.35 -12.94
CA LEU A 181 3.84 -8.69 -13.28
C LEU A 181 5.14 -9.02 -12.51
N GLY A 182 5.91 -7.99 -12.13
CA GLY A 182 7.09 -8.11 -11.29
C GLY A 182 6.82 -8.17 -9.78
N GLY A 183 5.56 -8.00 -9.33
CA GLY A 183 5.17 -8.11 -7.93
C GLY A 183 5.01 -6.78 -7.17
N GLY A 184 4.96 -5.63 -7.85
CA GLY A 184 4.81 -4.32 -7.20
C GLY A 184 4.17 -3.27 -8.10
N ASN A 185 4.24 -1.99 -7.71
CA ASN A 185 3.84 -0.91 -8.61
C ASN A 185 4.62 0.39 -8.38
N VAL A 186 4.08 1.52 -8.84
CA VAL A 186 4.70 2.85 -8.81
C VAL A 186 5.36 3.16 -7.47
N HIS A 187 4.68 2.91 -6.35
CA HIS A 187 5.28 3.15 -5.03
C HIS A 187 6.50 2.26 -4.78
N CYS A 188 6.39 0.97 -5.09
CA CYS A 188 7.44 -0.02 -4.83
C CYS A 188 8.77 0.26 -5.55
N ILE A 189 8.73 1.00 -6.66
CA ILE A 189 9.93 1.34 -7.46
C ILE A 189 10.43 2.78 -7.24
N THR A 190 9.92 3.47 -6.22
CA THR A 190 10.28 4.86 -5.91
C THR A 190 10.70 5.02 -4.45
N GLN A 191 11.61 5.96 -4.19
CA GLN A 191 12.02 6.35 -2.84
C GLN A 191 12.21 7.87 -2.80
N GLN A 192 11.40 8.57 -2.02
CA GLN A 192 11.49 10.03 -1.91
C GLN A 192 12.70 10.47 -1.09
N GLN A 193 13.30 11.58 -1.50
CA GLN A 193 14.25 12.34 -0.68
C GLN A 193 13.58 13.65 -0.24
N PRO A 194 13.18 13.78 1.04
CA PRO A 194 12.61 15.01 1.55
C PRO A 194 13.60 16.18 1.44
N LEU A 195 13.09 17.37 1.15
CA LEU A 195 13.89 18.58 1.27
C LEU A 195 14.28 18.78 2.73
N ALA A 196 15.55 19.10 2.97
CA ALA A 196 16.01 19.40 4.31
C ALA A 196 15.29 20.65 4.83
N LEU A 197 14.80 20.59 6.08
CA LEU A 197 14.28 21.79 6.74
C LEU A 197 15.40 22.83 6.85
N PRO A 198 15.12 24.11 6.52
CA PRO A 198 16.02 25.23 6.80
C PRO A 198 16.49 25.17 8.25
N ALA A 199 17.76 25.52 8.50
CA ALA A 199 18.35 25.45 9.84
C ALA A 199 17.54 26.24 10.89
N SER A 200 16.84 27.31 10.47
CA SER A 200 15.98 28.14 11.32
C SER A 200 14.72 27.45 11.87
N LEU A 201 14.32 26.31 11.30
CA LEU A 201 13.14 25.54 11.73
C LEU A 201 13.52 24.30 12.54
N ARG A 202 14.80 24.06 12.79
CA ARG A 202 15.30 22.86 13.50
C ARG A 202 15.29 23.00 15.03
N SER A 203 15.00 24.17 15.58
CA SER A 203 15.13 24.45 17.03
C SER A 203 13.82 24.40 17.82
N VAL A 204 12.77 23.75 17.31
CA VAL A 204 11.45 23.68 17.98
C VAL A 204 10.90 22.25 18.07
N ALA A 205 11.77 21.25 18.05
CA ALA A 205 11.41 19.86 18.35
C ALA A 205 12.09 19.42 19.65
#